data_AF-A0A2E3ZTC7-F1
#
_entry.id   AF-A0A2E3ZTC7-F1
#
_cell.length_a   1.000
_cell.length_b   1.000
_cell.length_c   1.000
_cell.angle_alpha   90.00
_cell.angle_beta   90.00
_cell.angle_gamma   90.00
#
_symmetry.space_group_name_H-M   'P 1'
#
loop_
_entity.id
_entity.type
_entity.pdbx_description
1 polymer ?
#
loop_
_entity_poly.entity_id
_entity_poly.type
_entity_poly.pdbx_seq_one_letter_code
_entity_poly.pdbx_strand_id
1 'polypeptide(L)' 'MSKVVKNYRNIISQITNFNKEFSLSSKDPKLIAVSKTFSEEIVKKIIEDGHKIFGENKVQEAQKNGNL' A
#
# COMPACT_ATOMS: atom_id res chain seq x y z
N MET A 1 3.59 -10.23 -14.32
CA MET A 1 3.65 -9.24 -13.20
C MET A 1 2.76 -8.06 -13.54
N SER A 2 1.76 -7.76 -12.71
CA SER A 2 0.77 -6.70 -12.97
C SER A 2 1.37 -5.29 -12.82
N LYS A 3 0.74 -4.29 -13.45
CA LYS A 3 1.16 -2.87 -13.36
C LYS A 3 1.19 -2.37 -11.91
N VAL A 4 0.20 -2.77 -11.10
CA VAL A 4 0.12 -2.35 -9.69
C VAL A 4 1.29 -2.89 -8.86
N VAL A 5 1.70 -4.15 -9.09
CA VAL A 5 2.84 -4.76 -8.39
C VAL A 5 4.15 -4.08 -8.81
N LYS A 6 4.32 -3.76 -10.10
CA LYS A 6 5.48 -2.99 -10.57
C LYS A 6 5.56 -1.62 -9.88
N ASN A 7 4.45 -0.91 -9.79
CA ASN A 7 4.39 0.40 -9.14
C ASN A 7 4.74 0.30 -7.64
N TYR A 8 4.17 -0.68 -6.95
CA TYR A 8 4.43 -0.93 -5.54
C TYR A 8 5.93 -1.15 -5.27
N ARG A 9 6.56 -2.07 -6.01
CA ARG A 9 8.00 -2.33 -5.86
C ARG A 9 8.86 -1.11 -6.18
N ASN A 10 8.46 -0.29 -7.16
CA ASN A 10 9.15 0.94 -7.49
C ASN A 10 9.11 1.95 -6.32
N ILE A 11 7.97 2.10 -5.67
CA ILE A 11 7.82 2.99 -4.49
C ILE A 11 8.68 2.48 -3.32
N ILE A 12 8.67 1.17 -3.05
CA ILE A 12 9.52 0.58 -2.00
C ILE A 12 11.00 0.81 -2.28
N SER A 13 11.43 0.66 -3.53
CA SER A 13 12.80 0.95 -3.96
C SER A 13 13.18 2.42 -3.70
N GLN A 14 12.29 3.35 -4.05
CA GLN A 14 12.50 4.78 -3.81
C GLN A 14 12.62 5.11 -2.31
N ILE A 15 11.73 4.57 -1.47
CA ILE A 15 11.78 4.75 -0.02
C ILE A 15 13.12 4.21 0.53
N THR A 16 13.52 3.01 0.08
CA THR A 16 14.77 2.38 0.51
C THR A 16 15.98 3.22 0.11
N ASN A 17 16.01 3.73 -1.12
CA ASN A 17 17.10 4.56 -1.62
C ASN A 17 17.16 5.89 -0.87
N PHE A 18 16.02 6.52 -0.62
CA PHE A 18 15.94 7.76 0.16
C PHE A 18 16.47 7.54 1.59
N ASN A 19 16.07 6.45 2.26
CA ASN A 19 16.57 6.15 3.61
C ASN A 19 18.09 5.91 3.64
N LYS A 20 18.64 5.27 2.59
CA LYS A 20 20.08 5.08 2.44
C LYS A 20 20.82 6.40 2.20
N GLU A 21 20.29 7.25 1.32
CA GLU A 21 20.90 8.51 0.91
C GLU A 21 20.94 9.53 2.05
N PHE A 22 19.84 9.66 2.80
CA PHE A 22 19.71 10.69 3.83
C PHE A 22 20.09 10.22 5.24
N SER A 23 20.63 9.00 5.39
CA SER A 23 21.03 8.42 6.69
C SER A 23 19.96 8.53 7.78
N LEU A 24 18.68 8.55 7.37
CA LEU A 24 17.51 8.61 8.25
C LEU A 24 17.27 7.25 8.91
N SER A 25 18.31 6.69 9.52
CA SER A 25 18.31 5.40 10.21
C SER A 25 17.27 5.30 11.32
N SER A 26 16.77 6.44 11.82
CA SER A 26 15.76 6.52 12.87
C SER A 26 14.32 6.73 12.38
N LYS A 27 14.10 7.05 11.10
CA LYS A 27 12.77 7.30 10.54
C LYS A 27 12.49 6.30 9.43
N ASP A 28 12.25 5.04 9.80
CA ASP A 28 11.71 4.02 8.88
C ASP A 28 10.26 4.40 8.52
N PRO A 29 10.02 5.06 7.37
CA PRO A 29 8.71 5.60 7.08
C PRO A 29 7.81 4.44 6.65
N LYS A 30 6.66 4.33 7.30
CA LYS A 30 5.66 3.32 6.94
C LYS A 30 4.95 3.75 5.66
N LEU A 31 4.99 2.91 4.63
CA LEU A 31 4.14 3.08 3.45
C LEU A 31 2.72 2.64 3.79
N ILE A 32 1.76 3.54 3.59
CA ILE A 32 0.33 3.25 3.71
C ILE A 32 -0.27 3.23 2.30
N ALA A 33 -0.70 2.07 1.81
CA ALA A 33 -1.35 1.95 0.51
C ALA A 33 -2.85 2.29 0.61
N VAL A 34 -3.30 3.37 -0.02
CA VAL A 34 -4.71 3.75 -0.03
C VAL A 34 -5.48 2.88 -1.03
N SER A 35 -6.23 1.90 -0.53
CA SER A 35 -6.94 0.88 -1.31
C SER A 35 -8.38 1.25 -1.68
N LYS A 36 -8.94 2.34 -1.13
CA LYS A 36 -10.37 2.68 -1.11
C LYS A 36 -11.16 2.67 -2.44
N THR A 37 -10.50 2.71 -3.61
CA THR A 37 -11.14 2.69 -4.94
C THR A 37 -10.71 1.52 -5.81
N PHE A 38 -9.92 0.59 -5.27
CA PHE A 38 -9.39 -0.55 -5.98
C PHE A 38 -10.15 -1.81 -5.60
N SER A 39 -10.33 -2.71 -6.56
CA SER A 39 -11.00 -3.98 -6.31
C SER A 39 -10.18 -4.87 -5.37
N GLU A 40 -10.85 -5.80 -4.70
CA GLU A 40 -10.22 -6.82 -3.86
C GLU A 40 -9.12 -7.58 -4.62
N GLU A 41 -9.30 -7.84 -5.92
CA GLU A 41 -8.29 -8.49 -6.75
C GLU A 41 -6.98 -7.69 -6.82
N ILE A 42 -7.07 -6.35 -6.89
CA ILE A 42 -5.90 -5.46 -6.90
C ILE A 42 -5.25 -5.44 -5.53
N VAL A 43 -6.05 -5.33 -4.46
CA VAL A 43 -5.55 -5.34 -3.07
C VAL A 43 -4.85 -6.67 -2.76
N LYS A 44 -5.45 -7.79 -3.17
CA LYS A 44 -4.89 -9.14 -3.01
C LYS A 44 -3.53 -9.29 -3.68
N LYS A 45 -3.37 -8.79 -4.90
CA LYS A 45 -2.07 -8.80 -5.59
C LYS A 45 -0.97 -8.05 -4.81
N ILE A 46 -1.34 -7.00 -4.08
CA ILE A 46 -0.39 -6.21 -3.27
C ILE A 46 -0.11 -6.87 -1.91
N ILE A 47 -1.09 -7.56 -1.33
CA ILE A 47 -0.90 -8.41 -0.14
C ILE A 47 0.03 -9.59 -0.47
N GLU A 48 -0.19 -10.26 -1.61
CA GLU A 48 0.64 -11.37 -2.10
C GLU A 48 2.09 -10.93 -2.37
N ASP A 49 2.31 -9.68 -2.76
CA ASP A 49 3.66 -9.10 -2.93
C ASP A 49 4.27 -8.63 -1.59
N GLY A 50 3.59 -8.85 -0.47
CA GLY A 50 4.11 -8.69 0.90
C GLY A 50 3.71 -7.40 1.61
N HIS A 51 2.86 -6.54 1.02
CA HIS A 51 2.39 -5.33 1.69
C HIS A 51 1.33 -5.63 2.74
N LYS A 52 1.34 -4.88 3.86
CA LYS A 52 0.46 -5.15 5.01
C LYS A 52 -0.31 -3.94 5.53
N ILE A 53 0.07 -2.71 5.16
CA ILE A 53 -0.46 -1.49 5.76
C ILE A 53 -1.31 -0.75 4.74
N PHE A 54 -2.62 -0.88 4.86
CA PHE A 54 -3.54 -0.23 3.95
C PHE A 54 -4.26 0.93 4.62
N GLY A 55 -4.34 2.03 3.89
CA GLY A 55 -5.18 3.18 4.20
C GLY A 55 -6.57 2.91 3.62
N GLU A 56 -7.32 2.10 4.35
CA GLU A 56 -8.74 1.93 4.14
C GLU A 56 -9.43 3.16 4.76
N ASN A 57 -10.32 3.83 4.03
CA ASN A 57 -11.28 4.65 4.75
C ASN A 57 -12.22 3.68 5.52
N LYS A 58 -12.92 4.13 6.59
CA LYS A 58 -14.03 3.43 7.31
C LYS A 58 -15.24 2.99 6.42
N VAL A 59 -14.99 2.67 5.17
CA VAL A 59 -15.76 3.13 3.99
C VAL A 59 -15.75 2.08 2.91
N GLN A 60 -14.76 1.20 2.93
CA GLN A 60 -15.02 -0.18 2.53
C GLN A 60 -15.99 -0.84 3.52
N GLU A 61 -16.09 -0.34 4.75
CA GLU A 61 -17.10 -0.74 5.74
C GLU A 61 -18.53 -0.24 5.42
N ALA A 62 -18.69 0.61 4.40
CA ALA A 62 -19.99 0.85 3.76
C ALA A 62 -20.10 0.14 2.40
N GLN A 63 -19.04 -0.53 1.90
CA GLN A 63 -19.03 -1.19 0.58
C GLN A 63 -20.14 -2.20 0.40
N LYS A 64 -20.89 -2.56 1.44
CA LYS A 64 -22.05 -3.37 1.16
C LYS A 64 -23.25 -3.26 2.07
N ASN A 65 -23.34 -2.29 2.95
CA ASN A 65 -24.55 -2.19 3.75
C ASN A 65 -25.31 -0.94 3.37
N GLY A 66 -26.63 -1.06 3.21
CA GLY A 66 -27.53 0.03 3.56
C GLY A 66 -27.50 0.30 5.08
N ASN A 67 -26.32 0.61 5.62
CA ASN A 67 -25.89 0.72 7.02
C ASN A 67 -25.36 -0.58 7.68
N LEU A 68 -24.13 -0.51 8.22
CA LEU A 68 -23.42 -1.51 9.05
C LEU A 68 -24.29 -2.62 9.67
#